data_AF-A0A835FCE6-F1
#
_entry.id   AF-A0A835FCE6-F1
#
_cell.length_a   1.000
_cell.length_b   1.000
_cell.length_c   1.000
_cell.angle_alpha   90.00
_cell.angle_beta   90.00
_cell.angle_gamma   90.00
#
_symmetry.space_group_name_H-M   'P 1'
#
loop_
_entity.id
_entity.type
_entity.pdbx_description
1 polymer ?
#
loop_
_entity_poly.entity_id
_entity_poly.type
_entity_poly.pdbx_seq_one_letter_code
_entity_poly.pdbx_strand_id
1 'polypeptide(L)' 'MNQLQVVKHLKRRLNIPFFMDIVILRFWSIWTTRNEWIFNQIDPTIDNCIRKFFRELKMVIHRAKAKHVQPLREWIQARE' A
#
# COMPACT_ATOMS: atom_id res chain seq x y z
N MET A 1 15.42 16.90 1.67
CA MET A 1 15.59 15.43 1.63
C MET A 1 15.39 14.98 0.20
N ASN A 2 16.36 14.32 -0.44
CA ASN A 2 16.19 13.85 -1.82
C ASN A 2 15.39 12.53 -1.87
N GLN A 3 14.95 12.12 -3.07
CA GLN A 3 14.10 10.94 -3.25
C GLN A 3 14.71 9.66 -2.63
N LEU A 4 16.02 9.46 -2.81
CA LEU A 4 16.74 8.31 -2.25
C LEU A 4 16.72 8.31 -0.71
N GLN A 5 16.87 9.47 -0.09
CA GLN A 5 16.78 9.60 1.37
C GLN A 5 15.38 9.28 1.89
N VAL A 6 14.33 9.68 1.17
CA VAL A 6 12.93 9.32 1.50
C VAL A 6 12.75 7.80 1.49
N VAL A 7 13.17 7.13 0.42
CA VAL A 7 13.05 5.68 0.30
C VAL A 7 13.84 4.96 1.40
N LYS A 8 15.07 5.40 1.68
CA LYS A 8 15.88 4.85 2.79
C LYS A 8 15.23 5.07 4.15
N HIS A 9 14.56 6.20 4.36
CA HIS A 9 13.81 6.46 5.60
C HIS A 9 12.60 5.54 5.73
N LEU A 10 11.81 5.39 4.67
CA LEU A 10 10.63 4.51 4.65
C LEU A 10 11.01 3.04 4.87
N LYS A 11 12.08 2.56 4.21
CA LYS A 11 12.61 1.21 4.42
C LYS A 11 12.92 0.95 5.90
N ARG A 12 13.60 1.89 6.56
CA ARG A 12 13.95 1.78 7.98
C ARG A 12 12.73 1.83 8.90
N ARG A 13 11.75 2.69 8.60
CA ARG A 13 10.53 2.81 9.41
C ARG A 13 9.62 1.58 9.31
N LEU A 14 9.44 1.06 8.10
CA LEU A 14 8.57 -0.09 7.88
C LEU A 14 9.23 -1.40 8.35
N ASN A 15 10.54 -1.53 8.18
CA ASN A 15 11.34 -2.67 8.64
C ASN A 15 10.76 -4.05 8.26
N ILE A 16 10.26 -4.16 7.03
CA ILE A 16 9.68 -5.39 6.47
C ILE A 16 10.25 -5.67 5.07
N PRO A 17 10.36 -6.95 4.65
CA PRO A 17 11.01 -7.33 3.40
C PRO A 17 10.25 -6.86 2.15
N PHE A 18 8.96 -6.55 2.25
CA PHE A 18 8.07 -6.10 1.19
C PHE A 18 7.68 -4.61 1.33
N PHE A 19 8.53 -3.79 1.96
CA PHE A 19 8.23 -2.37 2.20
C PHE A 19 7.92 -1.58 0.92
N MET A 20 8.55 -1.93 -0.21
CA MET A 20 8.31 -1.26 -1.50
C MET A 20 6.88 -1.49 -1.99
N ASP A 21 6.36 -2.72 -1.85
CA ASP A 21 4.98 -3.05 -2.23
C ASP A 21 3.99 -2.21 -1.43
N ILE A 22 4.22 -2.05 -0.12
CA ILE A 22 3.41 -1.19 0.75
C ILE A 22 3.42 0.27 0.28
N VAL A 23 4.59 0.82 -0.01
CA VAL A 23 4.74 2.22 -0.44
C VAL A 23 4.07 2.46 -1.79
N ILE A 24 4.32 1.59 -2.77
CA ILE A 24 3.75 1.69 -4.12
C ILE A 24 2.23 1.60 -4.04
N LEU A 25 1.68 0.63 -3.31
CA LEU A 25 0.22 0.48 -3.19
C LEU A 25 -0.44 1.63 -2.42
N ARG A 26 0.26 2.24 -1.44
CA ARG A 26 -0.23 3.46 -0.78
C ARG A 26 -0.36 4.62 -1.76
N PHE A 27 0.68 4.87 -2.57
CA PHE A 27 0.60 5.91 -3.60
C PHE A 27 -0.45 5.59 -4.67
N TRP A 28 -0.55 4.33 -5.09
CA TRP A 28 -1.59 3.86 -6.02
C TRP A 28 -3.00 4.10 -5.47
N SER A 29 -3.22 3.82 -4.19
CA SER A 29 -4.52 4.02 -3.55
C SER A 29 -4.90 5.50 -3.46
N ILE A 30 -3.93 6.36 -3.13
CA ILE A 30 -4.13 7.83 -3.14
C ILE A 30 -4.49 8.30 -4.55
N TRP A 31 -3.72 7.85 -5.55
CA TRP A 31 -3.93 8.24 -6.94
C TRP A 31 -5.31 7.78 -7.46
N THR A 32 -5.67 6.52 -7.26
CA THR A 32 -6.98 6.01 -7.69
C THR A 32 -8.16 6.63 -6.93
N THR A 33 -7.99 7.01 -5.65
CA THR A 33 -9.01 7.73 -4.89
C THR A 33 -9.23 9.13 -5.45
N ARG A 34 -8.16 9.84 -5.81
CA ARG A 34 -8.24 11.16 -6.45
C ARG A 34 -8.85 11.08 -7.85
N ASN A 35 -8.54 10.04 -8.61
CA ASN A 35 -9.14 9.84 -9.93
C ASN A 35 -10.64 9.56 -9.85
N GLU A 36 -11.09 8.77 -8.88
CA GLU A 36 -12.53 8.56 -8.68
C GLU A 36 -13.28 9.84 -8.36
N TRP A 37 -12.66 10.75 -7.63
CA TRP A 37 -13.25 12.07 -7.40
C TRP A 37 -13.43 12.85 -8.71
N ILE A 38 -12.40 12.88 -9.56
CA ILE A 38 -12.44 13.62 -10.83
C ILE A 38 -13.42 13.00 -11.83
N PHE A 39 -13.38 11.67 -11.99
CA PHE A 39 -14.10 10.99 -13.07
C PHE A 39 -15.48 10.47 -12.66
N ASN A 40 -15.68 10.14 -11.38
CA ASN A 40 -16.89 9.48 -10.89
C ASN A 40 -17.61 10.29 -9.79
N GLN A 41 -17.12 11.50 -9.45
CA GLN A 41 -17.68 12.37 -8.42
C GLN A 41 -17.80 11.69 -7.03
N ILE A 42 -16.95 10.71 -6.76
CA ILE A 42 -16.90 10.03 -5.46
C ILE A 42 -15.98 10.83 -4.54
N ASP A 43 -16.50 11.24 -3.37
CA ASP A 43 -15.70 12.02 -2.42
C ASP A 43 -14.43 11.27 -1.97
N PRO A 44 -13.27 11.92 -2.02
CA PRO A 44 -12.00 11.28 -1.69
C PRO A 44 -11.82 11.22 -0.17
N THR A 45 -12.37 10.18 0.45
CA THR A 45 -12.19 9.94 1.90
C THR A 45 -10.94 9.11 2.20
N ILE A 46 -10.35 9.35 3.38
CA ILE A 46 -9.22 8.59 3.88
C ILE A 46 -9.59 7.10 4.01
N ASP A 47 -10.79 6.81 4.51
CA ASP A 47 -11.30 5.44 4.66
C ASP A 47 -11.42 4.72 3.31
N ASN A 48 -11.92 5.40 2.27
CA ASN A 48 -11.96 4.80 0.93
C ASN A 48 -10.55 4.49 0.41
N CYS A 49 -9.60 5.41 0.60
CA CYS A 49 -8.20 5.19 0.24
C CYS A 49 -7.57 4.02 1.02
N ILE A 50 -7.87 3.86 2.31
CA ILE A 50 -7.39 2.74 3.13
C ILE A 50 -8.01 1.43 2.66
N ARG A 51 -9.32 1.39 2.41
CA ARG A 51 -10.01 0.19 1.89
C ARG A 51 -9.43 -0.27 0.55
N LYS A 52 -9.20 0.67 -0.36
CA LYS A 52 -8.52 0.39 -1.64
C LYS A 52 -7.13 -0.20 -1.42
N PHE A 53 -6.34 0.40 -0.54
CA PHE A 53 -5.01 -0.11 -0.22
C PHE A 53 -5.04 -1.58 0.23
N PHE A 54 -5.89 -1.93 1.20
CA PHE A 54 -5.97 -3.31 1.67
C PHE A 54 -6.54 -4.27 0.62
N ARG A 55 -7.50 -3.83 -0.19
CA ARG A 55 -8.03 -4.61 -1.32
C ARG A 55 -6.92 -4.97 -2.31
N GLU A 56 -6.13 -3.99 -2.74
CA GLU A 56 -5.02 -4.22 -3.67
C GLU A 56 -3.90 -5.06 -3.02
N LEU A 57 -3.60 -4.82 -1.75
CA LEU A 57 -2.57 -5.56 -1.02
C LEU A 57 -2.92 -7.05 -0.87
N LYS A 58 -4.20 -7.37 -0.66
CA LYS A 58 -4.69 -8.75 -0.67
C LYS A 58 -4.46 -9.43 -2.02
N MET A 59 -4.61 -8.70 -3.13
CA MET A 59 -4.31 -9.24 -4.46
C MET A 59 -2.81 -9.49 -4.67
N VAL A 60 -1.93 -8.65 -4.09
CA VAL A 60 -0.47 -8.83 -4.17
C VAL A 60 0.00 -10.14 -3.52
N ILE A 61 -0.70 -10.65 -2.50
CA ILE A 61 -0.37 -11.94 -1.88
C ILE A 61 -0.28 -13.06 -2.93
N HIS A 62 -1.19 -13.07 -3.91
CA HIS A 62 -1.24 -14.12 -4.93
C HIS A 62 -0.05 -14.11 -5.91
N ARG A 63 0.67 -12.98 -6.00
CA ARG A 63 1.84 -12.79 -6.87
C ARG A 63 3.14 -12.66 -6.08
N ALA A 64 3.07 -12.62 -4.75
CA ALA A 64 4.22 -12.49 -3.89
C ALA A 64 5.08 -13.75 -3.95
N LYS A 65 6.39 -13.58 -3.77
CA LYS A 65 7.31 -14.72 -3.58
C LYS A 65 6.86 -15.52 -2.37
N ALA A 66 6.89 -16.86 -2.45
CA ALA A 66 6.42 -17.75 -1.38
C ALA A 66 6.95 -17.34 0.02
N LYS A 67 8.24 -16.98 0.13
CA LYS A 67 8.86 -16.52 1.37
C LYS A 67 8.27 -15.23 1.98
N HIS A 68 7.53 -14.43 1.21
CA HIS A 68 6.87 -13.21 1.66
C HIS A 68 5.37 -13.41 1.90
N VAL A 69 4.75 -14.49 1.40
CA VAL A 69 3.30 -14.72 1.50
C VAL A 69 2.85 -14.75 2.95
N GLN A 70 3.48 -15.57 3.78
CA GLN A 70 3.10 -15.71 5.19
C GLN A 70 3.34 -14.42 5.99
N PRO A 71 4.54 -13.79 5.95
CA PRO A 71 4.76 -12.49 6.58
C PRO A 71 3.79 -11.39 6.13
N LEU A 72 3.42 -11.38 4.85
CA LEU A 72 2.48 -10.40 4.30
C LEU A 72 1.06 -10.63 4.83
N ARG A 73 0.60 -11.88 4.93
CA ARG A 73 -0.70 -12.24 5.53
C ARG A 73 -0.79 -11.78 6.98
N GLU A 74 0.22 -12.10 7.78
CA GLU A 74 0.30 -11.68 9.18
C GLU A 74 0.30 -10.15 9.32
N TRP A 75 1.05 -9.47 8.43
CA TRP A 75 1.11 -8.01 8.44
C TRP A 75 -0.23 -7.35 8.13
N ILE A 76 -1.01 -7.91 7.20
CA ILE A 76 -2.36 -7.45 6.86
C ILE A 76 -3.31 -7.71 8.02
N GLN A 77 -3.34 -8.93 8.57
CA GLN A 77 -4.25 -9.29 9.66
C GLN A 77 -4.05 -8.43 10.91
N ALA A 78 -2.82 -7.95 11.16
CA ALA A 78 -2.53 -7.07 12.29
C ALA A 78 -2.94 -5.60 12.09
N ARG A 79 -3.43 -5.20 10.90
CA ARG A 79 -3.64 -3.78 10.52
C ARG A 79 -4.96 -3.48 9.80
N GLU A 80 -5.68 -4.52 9.37
CA GLU A 80 -7.04 -4.43 8.86
C GLU A 80 -8.04 -4.55 10.01
#